data_AF-A0A1F7HGL1-F1
#
_entry.id   AF-A0A1F7HGL1-F1
#
_cell.length_a   1.000
_cell.length_b   1.000
_cell.length_c   1.000
_cell.angle_alpha   90.00
_cell.angle_beta   90.00
_cell.angle_gamma   90.00
#
_symmetry.space_group_name_H-M   'P 1'
#
loop_
_entity.id
_entity.type
_entity.pdbx_description
1 polymer ?
#
loop_
_entity_poly.entity_id
_entity_poly.type
_entity_poly.pdbx_seq_one_letter_code
_entity_poly.pdbx_strand_id
1 'polypeptide(L)'
;MEEPVQQQQPVQNIENTQHQAFVFHVHKKLALLIFVSLFFLAFGVGAYYVGKLSTQTPIVPSVIPTVAISSPAPTNNQVPTIIPTNTVTDSTMPPQIDYSCQSDADCVIKDAGSCCGQFPQCMNVNAKPNPDFVKKQCEKNDVSGSCGFPSVDGCKCINNKCAGTFQGKLDL
;
A
#
# COMPACT_ATOMS: atom_id res chain seq x y z
N MET A 1 78.35 -46.91 -30.03
CA MET A 1 77.39 -47.94 -29.59
C MET A 1 76.69 -47.36 -28.39
N GLU A 2 75.51 -46.79 -28.58
CA GLU A 2 74.40 -46.83 -27.63
C GLU A 2 73.19 -46.17 -28.29
N GLU A 3 72.06 -46.84 -28.13
CA GLU A 3 70.80 -46.74 -28.84
C GLU A 3 69.84 -45.87 -28.03
N PRO A 4 69.07 -44.94 -28.62
CA PRO A 4 68.03 -44.24 -27.89
C PRO A 4 66.76 -45.10 -27.80
N VAL A 5 66.40 -45.44 -26.56
CA VAL A 5 65.15 -46.09 -26.16
C VAL A 5 63.93 -45.28 -26.60
N GLN A 6 63.08 -45.90 -27.42
CA GLN A 6 61.71 -45.44 -27.72
C GLN A 6 60.80 -45.75 -26.52
N GLN A 7 60.20 -44.71 -25.92
CA GLN A 7 59.04 -44.88 -25.03
C GLN A 7 57.75 -44.58 -25.79
N GLN A 8 56.87 -45.56 -25.81
CA GLN A 8 55.58 -45.62 -26.47
C GLN A 8 54.55 -44.72 -25.77
N GLN A 9 53.90 -43.84 -26.51
CA GLN A 9 52.79 -42.99 -26.02
C GLN A 9 51.45 -43.74 -26.18
N PRO A 10 50.57 -43.78 -25.16
CA PRO A 10 49.27 -44.41 -25.28
C PRO A 10 48.30 -43.52 -26.07
N VAL A 11 47.66 -44.13 -27.07
CA VAL A 11 46.59 -43.58 -27.89
C VAL A 11 45.43 -43.12 -26.99
N GLN A 12 45.15 -41.81 -27.00
CA GLN A 12 44.05 -41.24 -26.23
C GLN A 12 42.71 -41.47 -26.93
N ASN A 13 41.80 -42.13 -26.21
CA ASN A 13 40.41 -42.34 -26.57
C ASN A 13 39.61 -41.09 -26.12
N ILE A 14 39.51 -40.07 -26.97
CA ILE A 14 38.92 -38.75 -26.64
C ILE A 14 37.41 -38.66 -26.98
N GLU A 15 36.80 -39.70 -27.54
CA GLU A 15 35.47 -39.57 -28.15
C GLU A 15 34.26 -39.75 -27.20
N ASN A 16 34.45 -40.12 -25.92
CA ASN A 16 33.31 -40.55 -25.07
C ASN A 16 32.94 -39.66 -23.87
N THR A 17 33.58 -38.50 -23.66
CA THR A 17 33.29 -37.66 -22.48
C THR A 17 32.30 -36.51 -22.76
N GLN A 18 32.15 -36.09 -24.02
CA GLN A 18 31.31 -34.93 -24.39
C GLN A 18 29.80 -35.25 -24.44
N HIS A 19 29.41 -36.47 -24.82
CA HIS A 19 27.99 -36.84 -24.90
C HIS A 19 27.33 -37.05 -23.53
N GLN A 20 28.09 -37.46 -22.51
CA GLN A 20 27.52 -37.77 -21.20
C GLN A 20 27.17 -36.51 -20.40
N ALA A 21 27.96 -35.43 -20.51
CA ALA A 21 27.69 -34.17 -19.81
C ALA A 21 26.46 -33.42 -20.37
N PHE A 22 26.20 -33.52 -21.68
CA PHE A 22 25.10 -32.80 -22.33
C PHE A 22 23.72 -33.39 -21.99
N VAL A 23 23.62 -34.73 -21.92
CA VAL A 23 22.37 -35.44 -21.61
C VAL A 23 21.88 -35.11 -20.18
N PHE A 24 22.78 -35.08 -19.19
CA PHE A 24 22.42 -34.75 -17.81
C PHE A 24 21.95 -33.29 -17.62
N HIS A 25 22.48 -32.34 -18.38
CA HIS A 25 22.06 -30.93 -18.29
C HIS A 25 20.68 -30.69 -18.90
N VAL A 26 20.36 -31.39 -20.00
CA VAL A 26 19.04 -31.28 -20.65
C VAL A 26 17.96 -31.94 -19.79
N HIS A 27 18.22 -33.10 -19.19
CA HIS A 27 17.26 -33.75 -18.28
C HIS A 27 16.99 -32.92 -17.02
N LYS A 28 18.01 -32.26 -16.45
CA LYS A 28 17.81 -31.40 -15.26
C LYS A 28 16.97 -30.17 -15.55
N LYS A 29 17.17 -29.51 -16.70
CA LYS A 29 16.34 -28.36 -17.10
C LYS A 29 14.92 -28.78 -17.49
N LEU A 30 14.77 -29.90 -18.18
CA LEU A 30 13.45 -30.42 -18.57
C LEU A 30 12.64 -30.87 -17.34
N ALA A 31 13.27 -31.56 -16.38
CA ALA A 31 12.63 -31.96 -15.13
C ALA A 31 12.18 -30.75 -14.30
N LEU A 32 13.00 -29.69 -14.22
CA LEU A 32 12.63 -28.45 -13.53
C LEU A 32 11.41 -27.80 -14.18
N LEU A 33 11.38 -27.69 -15.52
CA LEU A 33 10.24 -27.10 -16.24
C LEU A 33 8.95 -27.91 -16.05
N ILE A 34 9.03 -29.24 -16.09
CA ILE A 34 7.89 -30.13 -15.84
C ILE A 34 7.37 -29.94 -14.41
N PHE A 35 8.27 -29.88 -13.42
CA PHE A 35 7.89 -29.73 -12.01
C PHE A 35 7.22 -28.38 -11.74
N VAL A 36 7.78 -27.30 -12.31
CA VAL A 36 7.20 -25.95 -12.22
C VAL A 36 5.83 -25.92 -12.89
N SER A 37 5.67 -26.52 -14.08
CA SER A 37 4.38 -26.60 -14.77
C SER A 37 3.33 -27.39 -13.97
N LEU A 38 3.69 -28.52 -13.38
CA LEU A 38 2.78 -29.32 -12.54
C LEU A 38 2.39 -28.58 -11.26
N PHE A 39 3.32 -27.84 -10.66
CA PHE A 39 3.03 -27.00 -9.51
C PHE A 39 2.01 -25.90 -9.86
N PHE A 40 2.19 -25.19 -10.98
CA PHE A 40 1.21 -24.20 -11.43
C PHE A 40 -0.13 -24.81 -11.83
N LEU A 41 -0.18 -26.04 -12.36
CA LEU A 41 -1.45 -26.71 -12.65
C LEU A 41 -2.17 -27.19 -11.37
N ALA A 42 -1.45 -27.74 -10.40
CA ALA A 42 -2.03 -28.22 -9.14
C ALA A 42 -2.49 -27.07 -8.24
N PHE A 43 -1.68 -26.00 -8.12
CA PHE A 43 -1.96 -24.88 -7.21
C PHE A 43 -2.63 -23.69 -7.90
N GLY A 44 -2.37 -23.46 -9.19
CA GLY A 44 -2.91 -22.31 -9.92
C GLY A 44 -4.37 -22.47 -10.35
N VAL A 45 -4.82 -23.68 -10.69
CA VAL A 45 -6.22 -23.92 -11.05
C VAL A 45 -7.15 -23.80 -9.82
N GLY A 46 -6.65 -24.10 -8.61
CA GLY A 46 -7.40 -23.97 -7.36
C GLY A 46 -7.83 -22.53 -7.03
N ALA A 47 -7.04 -21.52 -7.40
CA ALA A 47 -7.38 -20.12 -7.15
C ALA A 47 -8.42 -19.56 -8.14
N TYR A 48 -8.57 -20.16 -9.33
CA TYR A 48 -9.50 -19.64 -10.35
C TYR A 48 -10.96 -20.01 -10.07
N TYR A 49 -11.23 -21.11 -9.37
CA TYR A 49 -12.60 -21.56 -9.08
C TYR A 49 -13.22 -20.98 -7.81
N VAL A 50 -12.46 -20.31 -6.94
CA VAL A 50 -12.99 -19.72 -5.69
C VAL A 50 -13.58 -18.31 -5.91
N GLY A 51 -13.37 -17.69 -7.07
CA GLY A 51 -13.77 -16.29 -7.33
C GLY A 51 -15.17 -16.05 -7.92
N LYS A 52 -15.98 -17.08 -8.19
CA LYS A 52 -17.26 -16.94 -8.93
C LYS A 52 -18.54 -17.05 -8.08
N LEU A 53 -18.43 -17.07 -6.74
CA LEU A 53 -19.58 -17.23 -5.84
C LEU A 53 -19.73 -16.09 -4.81
N SER A 54 -19.70 -14.83 -5.22
CA SER A 54 -20.35 -13.77 -4.41
C SER A 54 -20.49 -12.45 -5.17
N THR A 55 -21.51 -12.35 -6.00
CA THR A 55 -22.12 -11.06 -6.33
C THR A 55 -23.59 -11.17 -6.01
N GLN A 56 -23.89 -11.33 -4.72
CA GLN A 56 -25.22 -11.02 -4.21
C GLN A 56 -25.24 -9.51 -3.95
N THR A 57 -25.78 -8.78 -4.91
CA THR A 57 -26.16 -7.37 -4.76
C THR A 57 -27.11 -7.23 -3.58
N PRO A 58 -26.76 -6.48 -2.52
CA PRO A 58 -27.73 -6.11 -1.51
C PRO A 58 -28.79 -5.22 -2.18
N ILE A 59 -30.02 -5.73 -2.18
CA ILE A 59 -31.25 -4.95 -2.36
C ILE A 59 -31.29 -3.89 -1.26
N VAL A 60 -30.81 -2.69 -1.57
CA VAL A 60 -30.99 -1.50 -0.74
C VAL A 60 -32.43 -1.03 -0.93
N PRO A 61 -33.30 -1.06 0.09
CA PRO A 61 -34.60 -0.41 0.01
C PRO A 61 -34.39 1.10 -0.13
N SER A 62 -34.88 1.66 -1.23
CA SER A 62 -34.95 3.10 -1.48
C SER A 62 -35.96 3.71 -0.51
N VAL A 63 -35.45 4.26 0.60
CA VAL A 63 -36.23 5.15 1.47
C VAL A 63 -36.15 6.56 0.90
N ILE A 64 -37.28 7.01 0.34
CA ILE A 64 -37.50 8.41 -0.04
C ILE A 64 -37.62 9.21 1.26
N PRO A 65 -36.73 10.19 1.54
CA PRO A 65 -36.92 11.06 2.70
C PRO A 65 -38.08 12.02 2.42
N THR A 66 -39.17 11.86 3.17
CA THR A 66 -40.22 12.88 3.30
C THR A 66 -39.64 14.09 4.00
N VAL A 67 -39.36 15.14 3.23
CA VAL A 67 -38.94 16.44 3.75
C VAL A 67 -40.14 17.08 4.44
N ALA A 68 -40.18 17.04 5.77
CA ALA A 68 -41.07 17.88 6.57
C ALA A 68 -40.48 19.30 6.61
N ILE A 69 -41.06 20.20 5.82
CA ILE A 69 -40.74 21.62 5.83
C ILE A 69 -41.49 22.24 7.02
N SER A 70 -40.86 22.28 8.20
CA SER A 70 -41.30 23.15 9.29
C SER A 70 -40.41 24.40 9.31
N SER A 71 -40.93 25.46 8.70
CA SER A 71 -40.41 26.81 8.86
C SER A 71 -40.70 27.30 10.27
N PRO A 72 -39.71 27.93 10.92
CA PRO A 72 -40.00 29.18 11.59
C PRO A 72 -38.98 30.25 11.18
N ALA A 73 -39.47 31.32 10.55
CA ALA A 73 -38.82 32.63 10.63
C ALA A 73 -38.92 33.12 12.09
N PRO A 74 -37.86 33.74 12.63
CA PRO A 74 -37.82 35.19 12.55
C PRO A 74 -36.44 35.80 12.26
N THR A 75 -36.51 36.90 11.52
CA THR A 75 -35.63 38.06 11.41
C THR A 75 -34.70 38.33 12.62
N ASN A 76 -33.39 38.48 12.39
CA ASN A 76 -32.73 39.78 12.58
C ASN A 76 -31.29 39.83 12.00
N ASN A 77 -31.08 40.89 11.24
CA ASN A 77 -29.86 41.54 10.77
C ASN A 77 -28.54 41.21 11.51
N GLN A 78 -27.51 40.84 10.74
CA GLN A 78 -26.27 41.64 10.58
C GLN A 78 -25.26 40.90 9.70
N VAL A 79 -24.99 41.48 8.52
CA VAL A 79 -23.74 41.29 7.78
C VAL A 79 -22.74 42.29 8.34
N PRO A 80 -21.49 41.86 8.64
CA PRO A 80 -20.41 42.35 7.80
C PRO A 80 -19.51 41.23 7.26
N THR A 81 -19.28 41.32 5.96
CA THR A 81 -18.15 40.79 5.20
C THR A 81 -16.85 40.78 6.01
N ILE A 82 -16.26 39.60 6.18
CA ILE A 82 -14.84 39.46 6.52
C ILE A 82 -14.18 38.68 5.39
N ILE A 83 -13.31 39.37 4.68
CA ILE A 83 -12.35 38.86 3.70
C ILE A 83 -11.57 37.71 4.39
N PRO A 84 -11.33 36.55 3.74
CA PRO A 84 -10.36 35.62 4.28
C PRO A 84 -8.97 36.27 4.16
N THR A 85 -8.55 36.93 5.24
CA THR A 85 -7.16 37.26 5.48
C THR A 85 -6.41 35.94 5.45
N ASN A 86 -5.62 35.72 4.40
CA ASN A 86 -4.57 34.72 4.38
C ASN A 86 -3.52 35.14 5.43
N THR A 87 -3.82 34.89 6.70
CA THR A 87 -2.81 34.82 7.74
C THR A 87 -1.98 33.59 7.44
N VAL A 88 -0.82 33.84 6.84
CA VAL A 88 0.33 32.93 6.89
C VAL A 88 0.55 32.65 8.36
N THR A 89 0.07 31.49 8.81
CA THR A 89 0.23 31.05 10.18
C THR A 89 1.70 30.86 10.45
N ASP A 90 2.20 31.67 11.37
CA ASP A 90 3.44 31.50 12.09
C ASP A 90 3.72 30.01 12.35
N SER A 91 4.80 29.51 11.76
CA SER A 91 5.19 28.09 11.68
C SER A 91 5.79 27.57 13.00
N THR A 92 5.31 28.06 14.14
CA THR A 92 5.90 27.73 15.45
C THR A 92 5.10 26.66 16.21
N MET A 93 3.89 26.30 15.74
CA MET A 93 3.08 25.22 16.31
C MET A 93 2.77 24.19 15.23
N PRO A 94 2.90 22.86 15.51
CA PRO A 94 2.50 21.86 14.54
C PRO A 94 1.03 22.10 14.18
N PRO A 95 0.69 22.17 12.88
CA PRO A 95 -0.67 22.42 12.46
C PRO A 95 -1.56 21.37 13.12
N GLN A 96 -2.48 21.82 13.96
CA GLN A 96 -3.46 20.92 14.58
C GLN A 96 -4.26 20.30 13.43
N ILE A 97 -4.10 19.00 13.26
CA ILE A 97 -4.79 18.26 12.22
C ILE A 97 -6.23 18.09 12.68
N ASP A 98 -7.16 18.54 11.85
CA ASP A 98 -8.59 18.36 12.09
C ASP A 98 -9.00 16.92 11.78
N TYR A 99 -9.52 16.23 12.79
CA TYR A 99 -10.05 14.87 12.67
C TYR A 99 -11.58 14.84 12.78
N SER A 100 -12.25 15.97 12.89
CA SER A 100 -13.71 16.01 13.06
C SER A 100 -14.44 15.47 11.83
N CYS A 101 -15.60 14.85 12.03
CA CYS A 101 -16.45 14.38 10.92
C CYS A 101 -17.92 14.26 11.34
N GLN A 102 -18.81 14.30 10.35
CA GLN A 102 -20.22 13.97 10.50
C GLN A 102 -20.56 12.65 9.81
N SER A 103 -19.84 12.31 8.73
CA SER A 103 -20.00 11.09 7.95
C SER A 103 -18.66 10.56 7.44
N ASP A 104 -18.65 9.31 6.95
CA ASP A 104 -17.46 8.70 6.33
C ASP A 104 -16.91 9.53 5.16
N ALA A 105 -17.78 10.26 4.44
CA ALA A 105 -17.39 11.08 3.30
C ALA A 105 -16.55 12.31 3.68
N ASP A 106 -16.58 12.71 4.95
CA ASP A 106 -15.78 13.82 5.46
C ASP A 106 -14.32 13.40 5.74
N CYS A 107 -14.03 12.09 5.72
CA CYS A 107 -12.74 11.54 6.06
C CYS A 107 -11.96 11.10 4.82
N VAL A 108 -10.67 11.44 4.79
CA VAL A 108 -9.76 11.12 3.70
C VAL A 108 -8.38 10.77 4.24
N ILE A 109 -7.69 9.86 3.54
CA ILE A 109 -6.30 9.54 3.84
C ILE A 109 -5.41 10.66 3.29
N LYS A 110 -4.64 11.29 4.17
CA LYS A 110 -3.62 12.28 3.82
C LYS A 110 -2.33 11.98 4.58
N ASP A 111 -1.22 12.49 4.08
CA ASP A 111 0.06 12.40 4.77
C ASP A 111 0.14 13.44 5.89
N ALA A 112 0.18 12.99 7.14
CA ALA A 112 0.42 13.85 8.30
C ALA A 112 1.90 14.22 8.46
N GLY A 113 2.80 13.44 7.86
CA GLY A 113 4.25 13.53 8.05
C GLY A 113 4.71 12.98 9.39
N SER A 114 5.90 12.40 9.40
CA SER A 114 6.61 11.94 10.58
C SER A 114 8.12 12.13 10.40
N CYS A 115 8.89 12.11 11.48
CA CYS A 115 10.36 12.07 11.41
C CYS A 115 10.89 10.83 10.69
N CYS A 116 10.03 9.84 10.48
CA CYS A 116 10.32 8.63 9.74
C CYS A 116 9.93 8.66 8.24
N GLY A 117 9.41 9.78 7.74
CA GLY A 117 8.88 9.89 6.38
C GLY A 117 7.36 10.01 6.32
N GLN A 118 6.77 9.42 5.28
CA GLN A 118 5.32 9.49 5.04
C GLN A 118 4.55 8.78 6.14
N PHE A 119 3.51 9.44 6.63
CA PHE A 119 2.63 8.92 7.66
C PHE A 119 1.17 9.10 7.23
N PRO A 120 0.62 8.14 6.46
CA PRO A 120 -0.76 8.21 5.99
C PRO A 120 -1.72 8.09 7.18
N GLN A 121 -2.63 9.05 7.31
CA GLN A 121 -3.61 9.13 8.38
C GLN A 121 -4.97 9.55 7.84
N CYS A 122 -6.04 9.02 8.45
CA CYS A 122 -7.40 9.47 8.20
C CYS A 122 -7.65 10.78 8.94
N MET A 123 -8.07 11.81 8.21
CA MET A 123 -8.37 13.13 8.75
C MET A 123 -9.49 13.79 7.95
N ASN A 124 -9.99 14.94 8.41
CA ASN A 124 -11.03 15.66 7.71
C ASN A 124 -10.57 16.07 6.30
N VAL A 125 -11.49 16.09 5.33
CA VAL A 125 -11.24 16.55 3.96
C VAL A 125 -10.70 17.99 3.90
N ASN A 126 -11.02 18.82 4.88
CA ASN A 126 -10.52 20.19 5.01
C ASN A 126 -9.22 20.31 5.81
N ALA A 127 -8.76 19.22 6.45
CA ALA A 127 -7.49 19.23 7.18
C ALA A 127 -6.31 19.54 6.23
N LYS A 128 -5.40 20.39 6.68
CA LYS A 128 -4.22 20.83 5.92
C LYS A 128 -2.94 20.39 6.64
N PRO A 129 -2.58 19.10 6.60
CA PRO A 129 -1.32 18.64 7.18
C PRO A 129 -0.14 19.29 6.46
N ASN A 130 0.99 19.45 7.17
CA ASN A 130 2.22 20.02 6.63
C ASN A 130 3.39 19.06 6.88
N PRO A 131 3.50 17.98 6.07
CA PRO A 131 4.57 17.00 6.23
C PRO A 131 5.97 17.58 6.01
N ASP A 132 6.10 18.62 5.18
CA ASP A 132 7.38 19.31 4.96
C ASP A 132 7.87 20.05 6.21
N PHE A 133 6.96 20.67 6.95
CA PHE A 133 7.28 21.28 8.24
C PHE A 133 7.78 20.23 9.24
N VAL A 134 7.09 19.09 9.34
CA VAL A 134 7.49 17.97 10.20
C VAL A 134 8.90 17.50 9.81
N LYS A 135 9.13 17.24 8.52
CA LYS A 135 10.43 16.82 8.01
C LYS A 135 11.55 17.78 8.40
N LYS A 136 11.38 19.09 8.16
CA LYS A 136 12.37 20.11 8.53
C LYS A 136 12.64 20.16 10.04
N GLN A 137 11.59 19.98 10.85
CA GLN A 137 11.73 19.96 12.30
C GLN A 137 12.50 18.73 12.79
N CYS A 138 12.32 17.58 12.14
CA CYS A 138 13.05 16.36 12.45
C CYS A 138 14.52 16.43 12.04
N GLU A 139 14.82 17.03 10.88
CA GLU A 139 16.20 17.32 10.43
C GLU A 139 16.91 18.27 11.40
N LYS A 140 16.23 19.34 11.85
CA LYS A 140 16.76 20.30 12.84
C LYS A 140 17.13 19.63 14.17
N ASN A 141 16.36 18.62 14.57
CA ASN A 141 16.52 17.92 15.84
C ASN A 141 17.37 16.65 15.73
N ASP A 142 17.88 16.30 14.55
CA ASP A 142 18.65 15.07 14.28
C ASP A 142 17.90 13.77 14.68
N VAL A 143 16.58 13.73 14.47
CA VAL A 143 15.70 12.60 14.85
C VAL A 143 15.09 11.86 13.65
N SER A 144 15.74 11.90 12.49
CA SER A 144 15.24 11.21 11.29
C SER A 144 15.48 9.70 11.33
N GLY A 145 14.51 8.90 10.89
CA GLY A 145 14.63 7.43 10.83
C GLY A 145 13.77 6.81 9.73
N SER A 146 13.63 5.48 9.76
CA SER A 146 12.68 4.76 8.91
C SER A 146 11.66 4.05 9.79
N CYS A 147 10.37 4.29 9.55
CA CYS A 147 9.29 3.60 10.26
C CYS A 147 8.49 2.73 9.28
N GLY A 148 8.13 1.52 9.71
CA GLY A 148 7.20 0.66 8.98
C GLY A 148 5.76 0.96 9.39
N PHE A 149 5.16 2.01 8.83
CA PHE A 149 3.76 2.30 9.08
C PHE A 149 2.86 1.36 8.28
N PRO A 150 1.77 0.84 8.89
CA PRO A 150 0.82 0.01 8.17
C PRO A 150 0.09 0.82 7.10
N SER A 151 -0.30 0.16 6.01
CA SER A 151 -1.16 0.76 4.99
C SER A 151 -2.58 0.92 5.53
N VAL A 152 -3.13 2.13 5.42
CA VAL A 152 -4.52 2.41 5.76
C VAL A 152 -5.41 1.97 4.60
N ASP A 153 -6.37 1.07 4.85
CA ASP A 153 -7.26 0.54 3.80
C ASP A 153 -8.43 1.49 3.50
N GLY A 154 -8.78 2.36 4.46
CA GLY A 154 -9.93 3.23 4.36
C GLY A 154 -10.12 4.09 5.61
N CYS A 155 -11.04 5.04 5.52
CA CYS A 155 -11.41 5.92 6.63
C CYS A 155 -12.87 5.74 7.00
N LYS A 156 -13.14 5.87 8.29
CA LYS A 156 -14.48 5.84 8.87
C LYS A 156 -14.67 6.99 9.86
N CYS A 157 -15.89 7.50 9.94
CA CYS A 157 -16.27 8.47 10.95
C CYS A 157 -16.88 7.74 12.15
N ILE A 158 -16.17 7.72 13.28
CA ILE A 158 -16.65 7.13 14.53
C ILE A 158 -16.57 8.16 15.63
N ASN A 159 -17.67 8.32 16.38
CA ASN A 159 -17.74 9.29 17.48
C ASN A 159 -17.29 10.69 17.07
N ASN A 160 -17.74 11.13 15.88
CA ASN A 160 -17.38 12.41 15.28
C ASN A 160 -15.87 12.60 15.03
N LYS A 161 -15.10 11.51 14.93
CA LYS A 161 -13.68 11.50 14.64
C LYS A 161 -13.34 10.56 13.49
N CYS A 162 -12.53 11.04 12.55
CA CYS A 162 -11.94 10.22 11.49
C CYS A 162 -10.96 9.22 12.10
N ALA A 163 -11.19 7.95 11.77
CA ALA A 163 -10.39 6.82 12.20
C ALA A 163 -10.02 5.95 10.98
N GLY A 164 -8.82 5.38 11.02
CA GLY A 164 -8.34 4.48 9.99
C GLY A 164 -8.88 3.08 10.15
N THR A 165 -9.07 2.39 9.03
CA THR A 165 -9.30 0.94 9.02
C THR A 165 -8.07 0.23 8.47
N PHE A 166 -7.61 -0.79 9.17
CA PHE A 166 -6.48 -1.63 8.79
C PHE A 166 -6.95 -3.09 8.71
N GLN A 167 -6.75 -3.72 7.56
CA GLN A 167 -7.25 -5.05 7.23
C GLN A 167 -8.76 -5.19 7.46
N GLY A 168 -9.52 -4.13 7.16
CA GLY A 168 -10.97 -4.08 7.42
C GLY A 168 -11.36 -4.01 8.91
N LYS A 169 -10.39 -3.90 9.84
CA LYS A 169 -10.63 -3.67 11.26
C LYS A 169 -10.46 -2.18 11.57
N LEU A 170 -11.35 -1.65 12.39
CA LEU A 170 -11.29 -0.27 12.83
C LEU A 170 -10.20 -0.06 13.89
N ASP A 171 -9.40 0.99 13.74
CA ASP A 171 -8.48 1.47 14.77
C ASP A 171 -9.21 2.50 15.64
N LEU A 172 -9.42 2.17 16.92
CA LEU A 172 -10.23 2.92 17.90
C LEU A 172 -9.34 3.48 19.00
#